data_AF-A0A7Y4RDB4-F1
#
_entry.id   AF-A0A7Y4RDB4-F1
#
_cell.length_a   1.000
_cell.length_b   1.000
_cell.length_c   1.000
_cell.angle_alpha   90.00
_cell.angle_beta   90.00
_cell.angle_gamma   90.00
#
_symmetry.space_group_name_H-M   'P 1'
#
loop_
_entity.id
_entity.type
_entity.pdbx_description
1 polymer ?
#
loop_
_entity_poly.entity_id
_entity_poly.type
_entity_poly.pdbx_seq_one_letter_code
_entity_poly.pdbx_strand_id
1 'polypeptide(L)'
;MPPGNKGVSSYPVSIGNCDELGGIYNWSAVRPCSMASWKTRKTRWVRFAVAAAVVTTAPACRTEGPRPTNPIQSRFTAERIAAARSAALRGETHRVAHLVDRLEDEDPAVRFASLLALERLTGQRMGYHYGDPPERRAEAVARWRRYVAESVVPETRTALPGLPER
;
A
#
# COMPACT_ATOMS: atom_id res chain seq x y z
N MET A 1 6.22 -25.21 37.44
CA MET A 1 6.61 -23.77 37.51
C MET A 1 6.34 -23.14 36.14
N PRO A 2 5.34 -22.27 36.00
CA PRO A 2 5.12 -21.55 34.74
C PRO A 2 6.12 -20.37 34.61
N PRO A 3 6.63 -20.05 33.41
CA PRO A 3 7.50 -18.90 33.22
C PRO A 3 6.74 -17.59 33.43
N GLY A 4 7.33 -16.71 34.23
CA GLY A 4 6.77 -15.43 34.65
C GLY A 4 6.46 -14.51 33.48
N ASN A 5 5.19 -14.10 33.42
CA ASN A 5 4.66 -13.05 32.56
C ASN A 5 5.31 -11.71 32.93
N LYS A 6 6.36 -11.33 32.21
CA LYS A 6 7.01 -10.03 32.40
C LYS A 6 6.21 -8.95 31.67
N GLY A 7 5.55 -8.13 32.48
CA GLY A 7 5.27 -6.71 32.25
C GLY A 7 4.95 -6.31 30.81
N VAL A 8 3.67 -6.22 30.50
CA VAL A 8 3.17 -5.44 29.38
C VAL A 8 3.59 -3.99 29.63
N SER A 9 4.65 -3.55 28.95
CA SER A 9 5.11 -2.17 28.98
C SER A 9 4.07 -1.35 28.22
N SER A 10 3.20 -0.68 28.96
CA SER A 10 2.31 0.36 28.44
C SER A 10 3.19 1.50 27.92
N TYR A 11 3.55 1.46 26.64
CA TYR A 11 4.05 2.65 25.97
C TYR A 11 2.89 3.64 25.87
N PRO A 12 3.02 4.87 26.38
CA PRO A 12 2.06 5.91 26.05
C PRO A 12 2.10 6.11 24.54
N VAL A 13 0.97 5.88 23.87
CA VAL A 13 0.76 6.35 22.50
C VAL A 13 0.70 7.88 22.60
N SER A 14 1.86 8.52 22.62
CA SER A 14 1.98 9.94 22.33
C SER A 14 1.54 10.12 20.89
N ILE A 15 0.32 10.62 20.71
CA ILE A 15 -0.13 11.24 19.47
C ILE A 15 0.68 12.54 19.35
N GLY A 16 1.94 12.40 18.96
CA GLY A 16 2.81 13.52 18.66
C GLY A 16 2.27 14.26 17.45
N ASN A 17 2.14 15.57 17.57
CA ASN A 17 1.86 16.46 16.45
C ASN A 17 2.78 16.16 15.27
N CYS A 18 2.19 16.14 14.07
CA CYS A 18 2.83 15.73 12.81
C CYS A 18 3.91 16.69 12.28
N ASP A 19 4.34 17.70 13.03
CA ASP A 19 5.12 18.82 12.50
C ASP A 19 6.63 18.78 12.80
N GLU A 20 7.12 17.83 13.61
CA GLU A 20 8.47 17.98 14.20
C GLU A 20 9.43 16.78 14.02
N LEU A 21 9.34 16.06 12.89
CA LEU A 21 10.44 15.20 12.43
C LEU A 21 10.72 15.44 10.94
N GLY A 22 11.82 16.14 10.70
CA GLY A 22 12.35 16.41 9.38
C GLY A 22 12.60 15.15 8.54
N GLY A 23 12.14 15.20 7.30
CA GLY A 23 13.10 15.63 6.27
C GLY A 23 13.74 14.57 5.37
N ILE A 24 13.32 13.30 5.36
CA ILE A 24 13.81 12.35 4.34
C ILE A 24 12.71 11.51 3.66
N TYR A 25 11.53 11.36 4.25
CA TYR A 25 10.40 10.66 3.59
C TYR A 25 9.05 11.32 3.88
N ASN A 26 8.92 12.64 3.70
CA ASN A 26 7.61 13.30 3.78
C ASN A 26 6.80 13.02 2.50
N TRP A 27 6.09 11.90 2.49
CA TRP A 27 5.25 11.43 1.38
C TRP A 27 3.98 12.28 1.16
N SER A 28 3.69 13.21 2.06
CA SER A 28 2.55 14.13 2.00
C SER A 28 2.86 15.41 1.20
N ALA A 29 4.14 15.68 0.88
CA ALA A 29 4.56 16.89 0.18
C ALA A 29 4.56 16.78 -1.36
N VAL A 30 4.26 15.61 -1.93
CA VAL A 30 3.93 15.52 -3.37
C VAL A 30 2.47 15.91 -3.53
N ARG A 31 2.21 17.22 -3.40
CA ARG A 31 0.97 17.80 -3.89
C ARG A 31 0.87 17.38 -5.36
N PRO A 32 -0.27 16.83 -5.83
CA PRO A 32 -0.53 16.86 -7.26
C PRO A 32 -0.34 18.30 -7.68
N CYS A 33 0.34 18.55 -8.80
CA CYS A 33 0.28 19.86 -9.44
C CYS A 33 -1.20 20.23 -9.50
N SER A 34 -1.59 21.12 -8.58
CA SER A 34 -2.85 21.83 -8.62
C SER A 34 -2.75 22.58 -9.93
N MET A 35 -3.32 21.98 -10.97
CA MET A 35 -3.50 22.63 -12.24
C MET A 35 -4.26 23.91 -11.91
N ALA A 36 -3.50 24.99 -11.99
CA ALA A 36 -3.95 26.33 -11.74
C ALA A 36 -5.32 26.51 -12.38
N SER A 37 -6.25 26.88 -11.52
CA SER A 37 -7.46 27.62 -11.83
C SER A 37 -7.23 28.60 -12.99
N TRP A 38 -7.49 28.14 -14.21
CA TRP A 38 -7.66 28.96 -15.40
C TRP A 38 -9.02 29.67 -15.35
N LYS A 39 -9.15 30.65 -14.45
CA LYS A 39 -10.25 31.61 -14.55
C LYS A 39 -10.08 32.41 -15.85
N THR A 40 -10.87 32.01 -16.84
CA THR A 40 -11.59 32.88 -17.79
C THR A 40 -10.83 34.07 -18.37
N ARG A 41 -10.14 33.86 -19.49
CA ARG A 41 -9.98 34.92 -20.50
C ARG A 41 -11.01 34.73 -21.60
N LYS A 42 -12.06 35.54 -21.54
CA LYS A 42 -12.84 35.92 -22.72
C LYS A 42 -11.87 36.59 -23.69
N THR A 43 -11.48 35.93 -24.76
CA THR A 43 -10.79 36.60 -25.87
C THR A 43 -11.29 36.04 -27.18
N ARG A 44 -12.32 36.73 -27.68
CA ARG A 44 -12.65 36.98 -29.09
C ARG A 44 -12.30 35.87 -30.10
N TRP A 45 -13.36 35.20 -30.56
CA TRP A 45 -13.67 35.01 -31.99
C TRP A 45 -12.64 35.62 -32.95
N VAL A 46 -11.64 34.84 -33.33
CA VAL A 46 -10.91 35.05 -34.58
C VAL A 46 -11.03 33.76 -35.36
N ARG A 47 -11.99 33.79 -36.28
CA ARG A 47 -12.11 32.86 -37.39
C ARG A 47 -10.88 33.05 -38.27
N PHE A 48 -9.98 32.09 -38.31
CA PHE A 48 -9.16 31.86 -39.50
C PHE A 48 -9.13 30.36 -39.80
N ALA A 49 -9.84 30.06 -40.88
CA ALA A 49 -9.76 28.80 -41.60
C ALA A 49 -8.43 28.69 -42.35
N VAL A 50 -8.12 27.45 -42.74
CA VAL A 50 -7.41 27.01 -43.96
C VAL A 50 -6.08 26.27 -43.74
N ALA A 51 -6.00 25.16 -44.50
CA ALA A 51 -4.86 24.36 -44.95
C ALA A 51 -4.44 23.13 -44.11
N ALA A 52 -4.98 22.01 -44.57
CA ALA A 52 -4.56 20.65 -44.27
C ALA A 52 -3.10 20.38 -44.71
N ALA A 53 -2.29 19.85 -43.80
CA ALA A 53 -1.12 19.03 -44.12
C ALA A 53 -1.21 17.75 -43.28
N VAL A 54 -1.66 16.70 -43.97
CA VAL A 54 -1.79 15.33 -43.50
C VAL A 54 -0.38 14.79 -43.20
N VAL A 55 0.07 14.88 -41.95
CA VAL A 55 1.16 14.04 -41.44
C VAL A 55 0.49 12.90 -40.70
N THR A 56 0.42 11.75 -41.37
CA THR A 56 0.03 10.45 -40.84
C THR A 56 1.04 9.98 -39.81
N THR A 57 0.95 10.52 -38.59
CA THR A 57 1.50 9.85 -37.42
C THR A 57 0.65 8.61 -37.19
N ALA A 58 1.15 7.46 -37.67
CA ALA A 58 0.57 6.18 -37.33
C ALA A 58 0.42 6.13 -35.79
N PRO A 59 -0.80 6.00 -35.24
CA PRO A 59 -0.95 5.73 -33.83
C PRO A 59 -0.30 4.36 -33.64
N ALA A 60 0.93 4.37 -33.12
CA ALA A 60 1.53 3.19 -32.54
C ALA A 60 0.64 2.83 -31.36
N CYS A 61 -0.40 2.04 -31.64
CA CYS A 61 -1.17 1.32 -30.65
C CYS A 61 -0.15 0.44 -29.92
N ARG A 62 0.47 0.99 -28.88
CA ARG A 62 1.00 0.17 -27.80
C ARG A 62 -0.25 -0.49 -27.21
N THR A 63 -0.55 -1.69 -27.70
CA THR A 63 -1.39 -2.64 -27.01
C THR A 63 -0.68 -2.96 -25.70
N GLU A 64 -0.87 -2.09 -24.72
CA GLU A 64 -0.55 -2.37 -23.35
C GLU A 64 -1.39 -3.60 -23.01
N GLY A 65 -0.71 -4.74 -22.86
CA GLY A 65 -1.37 -6.00 -22.53
C GLY A 65 -2.24 -5.82 -21.27
N PRO A 66 -3.17 -6.77 -21.02
CA PRO A 66 -4.01 -6.71 -19.83
C PRO A 66 -3.15 -6.43 -18.60
N ARG A 67 -3.42 -5.31 -17.92
CA ARG A 67 -2.71 -5.00 -16.68
C ARG A 67 -2.96 -6.14 -15.70
N PRO A 68 -1.92 -6.59 -14.95
CA PRO A 68 -2.11 -7.61 -13.95
C PRO A 68 -3.23 -7.17 -13.01
N THR A 69 -4.19 -8.05 -12.77
CA THR A 69 -5.33 -7.79 -11.88
C THR A 69 -4.90 -7.46 -10.45
N ASN A 70 -3.68 -7.86 -10.09
CA ASN A 70 -3.05 -7.54 -8.81
C ASN A 70 -1.69 -6.82 -9.02
N PRO A 71 -1.63 -5.48 -8.98
CA PRO A 71 -0.39 -4.74 -9.18
C PRO A 71 0.66 -4.98 -8.08
N ILE A 72 0.27 -5.55 -6.92
CA ILE A 72 1.22 -5.97 -5.87
C ILE A 72 2.12 -7.12 -6.36
N GLN A 73 1.64 -7.91 -7.32
CA GLN A 73 2.37 -9.03 -7.93
C GLN A 73 3.08 -8.65 -9.23
N SER A 74 3.20 -7.35 -9.55
CA SER A 74 3.92 -6.92 -10.76
C SER A 74 5.39 -7.31 -10.72
N ARG A 75 5.95 -7.64 -11.90
CA ARG A 75 7.39 -7.86 -12.08
C ARG A 75 8.22 -6.59 -11.81
N PHE A 76 7.61 -5.42 -11.94
CA PHE A 76 8.31 -4.14 -11.81
C PHE A 76 8.27 -3.65 -10.37
N THR A 77 9.45 -3.42 -9.77
CA THR A 77 9.62 -2.90 -8.40
C THR A 77 8.79 -1.64 -8.15
N ALA A 78 8.83 -0.67 -9.07
CA ALA A 78 8.10 0.59 -8.94
C ALA A 78 6.57 0.37 -8.85
N GLU A 79 6.02 -0.59 -9.60
CA GLU A 79 4.60 -0.92 -9.56
C GLU A 79 4.22 -1.59 -8.23
N ARG A 80 5.06 -2.50 -7.70
CA ARG A 80 4.82 -3.14 -6.40
C ARG A 80 4.80 -2.11 -5.25
N ILE A 81 5.77 -1.18 -5.26
CA ILE A 81 5.82 -0.08 -4.27
C ILE A 81 4.57 0.80 -4.37
N ALA A 82 4.21 1.22 -5.60
CA ALA A 82 3.03 2.03 -5.83
C ALA A 82 1.74 1.31 -5.39
N ALA A 83 1.65 0.00 -5.66
CA ALA A 83 0.54 -0.84 -5.27
C ALA A 83 0.40 -0.94 -3.75
N ALA A 84 1.50 -1.23 -3.04
CA ALA A 84 1.53 -1.30 -1.58
C ALA A 84 1.08 0.03 -0.93
N ARG A 85 1.61 1.14 -1.43
CA ARG A 85 1.20 2.49 -1.00
C ARG A 85 -0.29 2.73 -1.26
N SER A 86 -0.78 2.39 -2.46
CA SER A 86 -2.18 2.62 -2.84
C SER A 86 -3.15 1.82 -1.96
N ALA A 87 -2.80 0.58 -1.61
CA ALA A 87 -3.60 -0.27 -0.73
C ALA A 87 -3.74 0.36 0.67
N ALA A 88 -2.65 0.87 1.22
CA ALA A 88 -2.63 1.53 2.52
C ALA A 88 -3.38 2.87 2.54
N LEU A 89 -3.29 3.65 1.46
CA LEU A 89 -4.02 4.91 1.33
C LEU A 89 -5.53 4.70 1.19
N ARG A 90 -5.94 3.61 0.53
CA ARG A 90 -7.35 3.27 0.31
C ARG A 90 -7.96 2.42 1.43
N GLY A 91 -7.18 1.99 2.41
CA GLY A 91 -7.68 1.13 3.49
C GLY A 91 -8.07 -0.28 3.01
N GLU A 92 -7.41 -0.81 1.98
CA GLU A 92 -7.73 -2.10 1.35
C GLU A 92 -7.27 -3.28 2.24
N THR A 93 -7.98 -3.56 3.32
CA THR A 93 -7.66 -4.62 4.31
C THR A 93 -7.58 -6.02 3.69
N HIS A 94 -8.37 -6.29 2.65
CA HIS A 94 -8.30 -7.56 1.89
C HIS A 94 -6.92 -7.81 1.24
N ARG A 95 -6.06 -6.78 1.13
CA ARG A 95 -4.70 -6.91 0.58
C ARG A 95 -3.62 -7.19 1.62
N VAL A 96 -3.96 -7.23 2.91
CA VAL A 96 -2.97 -7.47 3.98
C VAL A 96 -2.19 -8.76 3.74
N ALA A 97 -2.85 -9.86 3.34
CA ALA A 97 -2.17 -11.12 3.01
C ALA A 97 -1.09 -10.94 1.92
N HIS A 98 -1.42 -10.25 0.82
CA HIS A 98 -0.47 -9.98 -0.25
C HIS A 98 0.67 -9.05 0.16
N LEU A 99 0.43 -8.10 1.08
CA LEU A 99 1.47 -7.23 1.62
C LEU A 99 2.43 -8.01 2.53
N VAL A 100 1.93 -8.98 3.29
CA VAL A 100 2.78 -9.89 4.09
C VAL A 100 3.71 -10.69 3.19
N ASP A 101 3.22 -11.20 2.06
CA ASP A 101 4.08 -11.89 1.08
C ASP A 101 5.18 -10.99 0.50
N ARG A 102 4.96 -9.66 0.44
CA ARG A 102 5.96 -8.69 -0.02
C ARG A 102 7.01 -8.32 1.03
N LEU A 103 6.85 -8.73 2.29
CA LEU A 103 7.94 -8.62 3.28
C LEU A 103 9.12 -9.54 2.94
N GLU A 104 8.90 -10.58 2.14
CA GLU A 104 9.95 -11.49 1.66
C GLU A 104 10.50 -11.10 0.27
N ASP A 105 10.10 -9.95 -0.28
CA ASP A 105 10.57 -9.47 -1.59
C ASP A 105 12.10 -9.31 -1.62
N GLU A 106 12.72 -9.56 -2.76
CA GLU A 106 14.18 -9.40 -2.95
C GLU A 106 14.62 -7.94 -2.78
N ASP A 107 13.76 -6.99 -3.16
CA ASP A 107 14.05 -5.57 -3.13
C ASP A 107 13.76 -4.96 -1.74
N PRO A 108 14.77 -4.37 -1.07
CA PRO A 108 14.58 -3.75 0.25
C PRO A 108 13.56 -2.61 0.26
N ALA A 109 13.41 -1.87 -0.83
CA ALA A 109 12.43 -0.78 -0.93
C ALA A 109 11.00 -1.33 -0.99
N VAL A 110 10.77 -2.48 -1.65
CA VAL A 110 9.46 -3.15 -1.64
C VAL A 110 9.12 -3.66 -0.24
N ARG A 111 10.10 -4.27 0.45
CA ARG A 111 9.92 -4.72 1.85
C ARG A 111 9.55 -3.56 2.77
N PHE A 112 10.26 -2.45 2.65
CA PHE A 112 10.01 -1.25 3.44
C PHE A 112 8.62 -0.65 3.14
N ALA A 113 8.26 -0.49 1.86
CA ALA A 113 6.95 0.01 1.47
C ALA A 113 5.81 -0.88 1.97
N SER A 114 6.00 -2.20 1.94
CA SER A 114 5.01 -3.17 2.42
C SER A 114 4.85 -3.13 3.94
N LEU A 115 5.95 -2.97 4.68
CA LEU A 115 5.90 -2.77 6.13
C LEU A 115 5.11 -1.51 6.51
N LEU A 116 5.39 -0.38 5.86
CA LEU A 116 4.66 0.88 6.11
C LEU A 116 3.17 0.74 5.77
N ALA A 117 2.86 0.02 4.68
CA ALA A 117 1.48 -0.26 4.31
C ALA A 117 0.76 -1.10 5.37
N LEU A 118 1.40 -2.15 5.87
CA LEU A 118 0.88 -2.99 6.95
C LEU A 118 0.68 -2.22 8.25
N GLU A 119 1.66 -1.41 8.65
CA GLU A 119 1.57 -0.56 9.85
C GLU A 119 0.40 0.42 9.75
N ARG A 120 0.20 1.03 8.57
CA ARG A 120 -0.93 1.94 8.36
C ARG A 120 -2.29 1.23 8.39
N LEU A 121 -2.38 0.01 7.85
CA LEU A 121 -3.64 -0.75 7.80
C LEU A 121 -4.01 -1.40 9.13
N THR A 122 -3.02 -1.84 9.91
CA THR A 122 -3.24 -2.66 11.11
C THR A 122 -2.86 -1.95 12.42
N GLY A 123 -2.08 -0.86 12.35
CA GLY A 123 -1.51 -0.18 13.51
C GLY A 123 -0.35 -0.93 14.17
N GLN A 124 0.18 -1.99 13.56
CA GLN A 124 1.18 -2.86 14.17
C GLN A 124 2.40 -3.07 13.25
N ARG A 125 3.59 -3.24 13.83
CA ARG A 125 4.84 -3.61 13.09
C ARG A 125 5.31 -5.04 13.32
N MET A 126 4.81 -5.72 14.36
CA MET A 126 5.17 -7.10 14.76
C MET A 126 6.69 -7.36 14.87
N GLY A 127 7.45 -6.33 15.22
CA GLY A 127 8.91 -6.42 15.38
C GLY A 127 9.66 -6.71 14.07
N TYR A 128 9.09 -6.37 12.91
CA TYR A 128 9.77 -6.53 11.62
C TYR A 128 10.71 -5.33 11.35
N HIS A 129 11.96 -5.61 11.00
CA HIS A 129 12.91 -4.63 10.48
C HIS A 129 13.42 -5.05 9.09
N TYR A 130 13.37 -4.14 8.11
CA TYR A 130 13.68 -4.46 6.71
C TYR A 130 15.17 -4.77 6.45
N GLY A 131 16.07 -4.32 7.35
CA GLY A 131 17.51 -4.57 7.31
C GLY A 131 17.97 -5.77 8.13
N ASP A 132 17.05 -6.51 8.75
CA ASP A 132 17.40 -7.72 9.51
C ASP A 132 17.92 -8.84 8.58
N PRO A 133 18.75 -9.75 9.11
CA PRO A 133 19.10 -11.00 8.44
C PRO A 133 17.86 -11.80 8.00
N PRO A 134 17.95 -12.59 6.91
CA PRO A 134 16.81 -13.30 6.35
C PRO A 134 16.09 -14.21 7.35
N GLU A 135 16.81 -14.82 8.30
CA GLU A 135 16.25 -15.71 9.32
C GLU A 135 15.30 -14.93 10.26
N ARG A 136 15.74 -13.77 10.76
CA ARG A 136 14.92 -12.91 11.62
C ARG A 136 13.72 -12.32 10.87
N ARG A 137 13.90 -12.00 9.59
CA ARG A 137 12.78 -11.56 8.73
C ARG A 137 11.74 -12.67 8.58
N ALA A 138 12.17 -13.91 8.33
CA ALA A 138 11.26 -15.05 8.20
C ALA A 138 10.44 -15.29 9.48
N GLU A 139 11.07 -15.18 10.67
CA GLU A 139 10.35 -15.26 11.95
C GLU A 139 9.28 -14.17 12.09
N ALA A 140 9.60 -12.94 11.70
CA ALA A 140 8.66 -11.82 11.72
C ALA A 140 7.52 -12.01 10.71
N VAL A 141 7.82 -12.52 9.51
CA VAL A 141 6.81 -12.86 8.51
C VAL A 141 5.90 -13.99 9.01
N ALA A 142 6.42 -14.98 9.72
CA ALA A 142 5.61 -16.03 10.33
C ALA A 142 4.61 -15.48 11.35
N ARG A 143 5.01 -14.47 12.15
CA ARG A 143 4.09 -13.76 13.06
C ARG A 143 2.98 -13.04 12.29
N TRP A 144 3.35 -12.33 11.21
CA TRP A 144 2.39 -11.67 10.32
C TRP A 144 1.39 -12.66 9.69
N ARG A 145 1.87 -13.79 9.17
CA ARG A 145 1.01 -14.83 8.58
C ARG A 145 0.03 -15.41 9.61
N ARG A 146 0.49 -15.63 10.84
CA ARG A 146 -0.38 -16.08 11.95
C ARG A 146 -1.47 -15.06 12.24
N TYR A 147 -1.10 -13.78 12.36
CA TYR A 147 -2.07 -12.71 12.56
C TYR A 147 -3.12 -12.65 11.44
N VAL A 148 -2.71 -12.76 10.18
CA VAL A 148 -3.64 -12.78 9.04
C VAL A 148 -4.60 -13.97 9.18
N ALA A 149 -4.07 -15.18 9.44
CA ALA A 149 -4.89 -16.37 9.63
C ALA A 149 -5.91 -16.23 10.76
N GLU A 150 -5.54 -15.60 11.87
CA GLU A 150 -6.45 -15.33 13.00
C GLU A 150 -7.49 -14.25 12.67
N SER A 151 -7.08 -13.19 11.95
CA SER A 151 -7.93 -12.05 11.61
C SER A 151 -9.00 -12.33 10.54
N VAL A 152 -8.79 -13.35 9.70
CA VAL A 152 -9.75 -13.76 8.66
C VAL A 152 -10.85 -14.68 9.22
N VAL A 153 -10.64 -15.28 10.39
CA VAL A 153 -11.55 -16.28 10.98
C VAL A 153 -12.73 -15.74 11.84
N PRO A 154 -12.92 -14.45 12.19
CA PRO A 154 -13.88 -14.09 13.24
C PRO A 154 -15.37 -14.18 12.84
N GLU A 155 -15.75 -13.99 11.57
CA GLU A 155 -17.18 -13.97 11.19
C GLU A 155 -17.79 -15.36 10.99
N THR A 156 -17.06 -16.31 10.39
CA THR A 156 -17.62 -17.65 10.11
C THR A 156 -17.89 -18.45 11.38
N ARG A 157 -17.17 -18.18 12.48
CA ARG A 157 -17.38 -18.89 13.75
C ARG A 157 -18.57 -18.40 14.57
N THR A 158 -18.97 -17.14 14.40
CA THR A 158 -20.04 -16.53 15.20
C THR A 158 -21.40 -16.66 14.52
N ALA A 159 -21.44 -16.90 13.21
CA ALA A 159 -22.67 -17.03 12.42
C ALA A 159 -23.32 -18.43 12.44
N LEU A 160 -22.86 -19.37 13.27
CA LEU A 160 -23.49 -20.69 13.44
C LEU A 160 -24.15 -20.91 14.82
N PRO A 161 -25.10 -20.07 15.27
CA PRO A 161 -26.04 -20.48 16.30
C PRO A 161 -27.15 -21.34 15.64
N GLY A 162 -27.00 -22.67 15.70
CA GLY A 162 -28.14 -23.58 15.50
C GLY A 162 -28.25 -24.32 14.17
N LEU A 163 -27.21 -25.03 13.71
CA LEU A 163 -27.45 -26.19 12.84
C LEU A 163 -28.14 -27.28 13.70
N PRO A 164 -29.39 -27.67 13.40
CA PRO A 164 -30.01 -28.80 14.10
C PRO A 164 -29.21 -30.06 13.77
N GLU A 165 -28.77 -30.78 14.80
CA GLU A 165 -28.30 -32.16 14.64
C GLU A 165 -29.44 -32.97 13.98
N ARG A 166 -29.12 -33.62 12.86
CA ARG A 166 -29.98 -34.62 12.22
C ARG A 166 -29.43 -36.01 12.48
#